data_AF-A0A0G1A4C5-F1
#
_entry.id   AF-A0A0G1A4C5-F1
#
_cell.length_a   1.000
_cell.length_b   1.000
_cell.length_c   1.000
_cell.angle_alpha   90.00
_cell.angle_beta   90.00
_cell.angle_gamma   90.00
#
_symmetry.space_group_name_H-M   'P 1'
#
loop_
_entity.id
_entity.type
_entity.pdbx_description
1 polymer ?
#
loop_
_entity_poly.entity_id
_entity_poly.type
_entity_poly.pdbx_seq_one_letter_code
_entity_poly.pdbx_strand_id
1 'polypeptide(L)'
;MPEKIFLNEADSFSKAGAGQKNYIHFLLVLGSDFEKLKEDEEFHSRWTTNRDKAEEIHRALKNLHQKIDPANVYSEDDLIVHFADCARTHLKLKEEPPAEILKLWLRLSRLLGKNAIGEWGFVSSSQIKPRGVKDLAYLVMKQHGSPMHFTEVAKAITKNLSRPAHAQTVHNELIKDNRFVLVGRGLYALAGWGYKPGLVRDIIKDVLKENGALGKEEVIFRSF
;
A
#
# COMPACT_ATOMS: atom_id res chain seq x y z
N MET A 1 2.15 -15.15 12.35
CA MET A 1 1.38 -13.90 12.59
C MET A 1 2.02 -13.12 13.74
N PRO A 2 2.04 -11.78 13.71
CA PRO A 2 2.55 -10.95 14.82
C PRO A 2 1.76 -11.13 16.11
N GLU A 3 2.44 -11.08 17.25
CA GLU A 3 1.86 -11.24 18.59
C GLU A 3 0.73 -10.24 18.86
N LYS A 4 0.93 -8.95 18.55
CA LYS A 4 -0.09 -7.91 18.76
C LYS A 4 -1.35 -8.16 17.95
N ILE A 5 -1.22 -8.61 16.71
CA ILE A 5 -2.36 -8.91 15.84
C ILE A 5 -3.08 -10.15 16.37
N PHE A 6 -2.34 -11.21 16.69
CA PHE A 6 -2.89 -12.44 17.25
C PHE A 6 -3.71 -12.20 18.53
N LEU A 7 -3.17 -11.44 19.49
CA LEU A 7 -3.87 -11.13 20.74
C LEU A 7 -5.10 -10.23 20.52
N ASN A 8 -5.08 -9.34 19.53
CA ASN A 8 -6.23 -8.51 19.18
C ASN A 8 -7.32 -9.29 18.47
N GLU A 9 -6.96 -10.19 17.54
CA GLU A 9 -7.93 -11.06 16.87
C GLU A 9 -8.54 -12.06 17.87
N ALA A 10 -7.76 -12.62 18.79
CA ALA A 10 -8.26 -13.52 19.82
C ALA A 10 -9.31 -12.88 20.74
N ASP A 11 -9.17 -11.58 21.04
CA ASP A 11 -10.17 -10.79 21.77
C ASP A 11 -11.51 -10.69 21.02
N SER A 12 -11.50 -10.73 19.68
CA SER A 12 -12.72 -10.58 18.86
C SER A 12 -13.59 -11.84 18.81
N PHE A 13 -13.04 -13.02 19.14
CA PHE A 13 -13.75 -14.29 19.14
C PHE A 13 -14.61 -14.53 20.39
N SER A 14 -14.55 -13.63 21.37
CA SER A 14 -15.21 -13.80 22.65
C SER A 14 -15.90 -12.51 23.09
N LYS A 15 -17.15 -12.61 23.55
CA LYS A 15 -17.96 -11.48 24.04
C LYS A 15 -17.47 -10.91 25.38
N ALA A 16 -16.32 -11.32 25.91
CA ALA A 16 -15.80 -10.91 27.22
C ALA A 16 -14.66 -9.90 27.08
N GLY A 17 -14.71 -8.80 27.84
CA GLY A 17 -13.84 -7.63 27.69
C GLY A 17 -12.35 -7.83 28.00
N ALA A 18 -11.63 -6.70 28.07
CA ALA A 18 -10.16 -6.50 28.01
C ALA A 18 -9.22 -7.40 28.86
N GLY A 19 -9.71 -8.29 29.71
CA GLY A 19 -8.91 -9.21 30.53
C GLY A 19 -8.39 -10.46 29.79
N GLN A 20 -8.94 -10.83 28.63
CA GLN A 20 -8.60 -12.08 27.94
C GLN A 20 -7.23 -12.11 27.26
N LYS A 21 -6.77 -10.99 26.72
CA LYS A 21 -5.40 -10.86 26.20
C LYS A 21 -4.35 -11.31 27.20
N ASN A 22 -4.55 -10.96 28.47
CA ASN A 22 -3.64 -11.33 29.54
C ASN A 22 -3.68 -12.83 29.82
N TYR A 23 -4.86 -13.46 29.78
CA TYR A 23 -4.97 -14.91 29.96
C TYR A 23 -4.33 -15.69 28.80
N ILE A 24 -4.56 -15.27 27.55
CA ILE A 24 -3.95 -15.91 26.38
C ILE A 24 -2.43 -15.72 26.41
N HIS A 25 -1.95 -14.50 26.65
CA HIS A 25 -0.53 -14.25 26.79
C HIS A 25 0.08 -15.06 27.95
N PHE A 26 -0.62 -15.18 29.08
CA PHE A 26 -0.19 -16.01 30.21
C PHE A 26 -0.06 -17.49 29.82
N LEU A 27 -1.03 -18.05 29.09
CA LEU A 27 -0.97 -19.42 28.59
C LEU A 27 0.20 -19.63 27.61
N LEU A 28 0.47 -18.67 26.72
CA LEU A 28 1.63 -18.72 25.81
C LEU A 28 2.96 -18.68 26.57
N VAL A 29 3.03 -17.92 27.66
CA VAL A 29 4.25 -17.82 28.49
C VAL A 29 4.47 -19.08 29.32
N LEU A 30 3.41 -19.73 29.82
CA LEU A 30 3.54 -20.94 30.63
C LEU A 30 3.71 -22.22 29.81
N GLY A 31 3.17 -22.27 28.58
CA GLY A 31 3.25 -23.45 27.73
C GLY A 31 4.68 -23.68 27.23
N SER A 32 5.24 -24.85 27.52
CA SER A 32 6.59 -25.25 27.07
C SER A 32 6.73 -25.36 25.55
N ASP A 33 5.62 -25.56 24.85
CA ASP A 33 5.58 -25.78 23.40
C ASP A 33 5.63 -24.47 22.60
N PHE A 34 5.54 -23.31 23.27
CA PHE A 34 5.54 -22.00 22.62
C PHE A 34 6.86 -21.28 22.85
N GLU A 35 7.54 -20.94 21.77
CA GLU A 35 8.74 -20.10 21.80
C GLU A 35 8.41 -18.68 21.31
N LYS A 36 8.81 -17.68 22.09
CA LYS A 36 8.71 -16.28 21.69
C LYS A 36 9.94 -15.85 20.91
N LEU A 37 9.74 -15.50 19.65
CA LEU A 37 10.73 -14.82 18.83
C LEU A 37 10.60 -13.31 19.04
N LYS A 38 11.68 -12.68 19.49
CA LYS A 38 11.72 -11.23 19.78
C LYS A 38 11.55 -10.42 18.50
N GLU A 39 11.06 -9.19 18.66
CA GLU A 39 11.03 -8.21 17.58
C GLU A 39 12.45 -7.81 17.19
N ASP A 40 12.69 -7.64 15.89
CA ASP A 40 13.93 -7.15 15.30
C ASP A 40 13.64 -6.00 14.30
N GLU A 41 14.65 -5.58 13.54
CA GLU A 41 14.50 -4.48 12.57
C GLU A 41 13.53 -4.82 11.43
N GLU A 42 13.47 -6.09 11.02
CA GLU A 42 12.77 -6.56 9.83
C GLU A 42 11.43 -7.25 10.17
N PHE A 43 11.25 -7.75 11.39
CA PHE A 43 10.14 -8.60 11.79
C PHE A 43 9.53 -8.23 13.16
N HIS A 44 8.21 -8.31 13.23
CA HIS A 44 7.47 -8.16 14.48
C HIS A 44 7.69 -9.35 15.42
N SER A 45 7.51 -9.11 16.74
CA SER A 45 7.48 -10.20 17.72
C SER A 45 6.39 -11.22 17.38
N ARG A 46 6.71 -12.50 17.55
CA ARG A 46 5.81 -13.61 17.19
C ARG A 46 6.05 -14.82 18.08
N TRP A 47 5.01 -15.61 18.23
CA TRP A 47 5.07 -16.92 18.88
C TRP A 47 5.17 -18.01 17.82
N THR A 48 5.93 -19.07 18.11
CA THR A 48 6.04 -20.26 17.26
C THR A 48 6.03 -21.52 18.10
N THR A 49 5.52 -22.61 17.53
CA THR A 49 5.65 -23.97 18.08
C THR A 49 6.76 -24.77 17.41
N ASN A 50 7.36 -24.23 16.35
CA ASN A 50 8.44 -24.86 15.61
C ASN A 50 9.44 -23.80 15.15
N ARG A 51 10.62 -23.79 15.76
CA ARG A 51 11.67 -22.81 15.47
C ARG A 51 12.23 -22.95 14.06
N ASP A 52 12.45 -24.18 13.59
CA ASP A 52 13.03 -24.44 12.27
C ASP A 52 12.13 -23.91 11.15
N LYS A 53 10.82 -24.20 11.22
CA LYS A 53 9.84 -23.65 10.27
C LYS A 53 9.75 -22.13 10.34
N ALA A 54 9.83 -21.55 11.54
CA ALA A 54 9.81 -20.10 11.70
C ALA A 54 11.04 -19.44 11.06
N GLU A 55 12.20 -20.11 11.09
CA GLU A 55 13.43 -19.66 10.43
C GLU A 55 13.35 -19.82 8.90
N GLU A 56 12.75 -20.89 8.39
CA GLU A 56 12.47 -21.04 6.95
C GLU A 56 11.56 -19.92 6.44
N ILE A 57 10.47 -19.60 7.16
CA ILE A 57 9.58 -18.48 6.83
C ILE A 57 10.34 -17.14 6.87
N HIS A 58 11.19 -16.94 7.89
CA HIS A 58 12.01 -15.74 8.01
C HIS A 58 12.94 -15.56 6.80
N ARG A 59 13.62 -16.63 6.37
CA ARG A 59 14.47 -16.61 5.17
C ARG A 59 13.67 -16.34 3.89
N ALA A 60 12.50 -16.94 3.74
CA ALA A 60 11.63 -16.67 2.59
C ALA A 60 11.19 -15.20 2.51
N LEU A 61 10.85 -14.59 3.65
CA LEU A 61 10.49 -13.17 3.71
C LEU A 61 11.68 -12.25 3.43
N LYS A 62 12.89 -12.59 3.92
CA LYS A 62 14.11 -11.87 3.56
C LYS A 62 14.40 -11.90 2.07
N ASN A 63 14.22 -13.05 1.42
CA ASN A 63 14.37 -13.16 -0.02
C ASN A 63 13.35 -12.29 -0.76
N LEU A 64 12.09 -12.26 -0.28
CA LEU A 64 11.06 -11.39 -0.81
C LEU A 64 11.46 -9.91 -0.70
N HIS A 65 12.00 -9.47 0.44
CA HIS A 65 12.49 -8.10 0.63
C HIS A 65 13.59 -7.75 -0.37
N GLN A 66 14.43 -8.69 -0.78
CA GLN A 66 15.50 -8.45 -1.75
C GLN A 66 15.01 -8.46 -3.21
N LYS A 67 13.97 -9.23 -3.53
CA LYS A 67 13.41 -9.33 -4.89
C LYS A 67 12.53 -8.15 -5.26
N ILE A 68 11.87 -7.54 -4.29
CA ILE A 68 10.90 -6.46 -4.51
C ILE A 68 11.61 -5.11 -4.59
N ASP A 69 11.20 -4.28 -5.55
CA ASP A 69 11.71 -2.93 -5.68
C ASP A 69 11.08 -2.01 -4.60
N PRO A 70 11.89 -1.32 -3.78
CA PRO A 70 11.41 -0.35 -2.79
C PRO A 70 10.56 0.80 -3.33
N ALA A 71 10.71 1.15 -4.60
CA ALA A 71 9.95 2.21 -5.25
C ALA A 71 8.56 1.75 -5.73
N ASN A 72 8.40 0.45 -5.96
CA ASN A 72 7.18 -0.10 -6.55
C ASN A 72 6.12 -0.44 -5.51
N VAL A 73 4.91 -0.54 -6.00
CA VAL A 73 3.71 -0.86 -5.25
C VAL A 73 3.02 -2.01 -5.98
N TYR A 74 2.53 -2.99 -5.23
CA TYR A 74 2.03 -4.26 -5.72
C TYR A 74 0.59 -4.45 -5.25
N SER A 75 -0.22 -5.14 -6.04
CA SER A 75 -1.49 -5.66 -5.52
C SER A 75 -1.23 -6.73 -4.47
N GLU A 76 -2.22 -7.03 -3.62
CA GLU A 76 -2.09 -8.10 -2.63
C GLU A 76 -1.86 -9.45 -3.30
N ASP A 77 -2.55 -9.72 -4.41
CA ASP A 77 -2.44 -10.98 -5.14
C ASP A 77 -1.06 -11.13 -5.79
N ASP A 78 -0.55 -10.08 -6.44
CA ASP A 78 0.80 -10.11 -7.04
C ASP A 78 1.87 -10.35 -5.98
N LEU A 79 1.75 -9.68 -4.82
CA LEU A 79 2.68 -9.87 -3.72
C LEU A 79 2.64 -11.29 -3.15
N ILE A 80 1.45 -11.88 -3.04
CA ILE A 80 1.28 -13.28 -2.60
C ILE A 80 1.95 -14.23 -3.59
N VAL A 81 1.80 -14.00 -4.90
CA VAL A 81 2.46 -14.81 -5.93
C VAL A 81 3.99 -14.73 -5.81
N HIS A 82 4.54 -13.51 -5.64
CA HIS A 82 5.98 -13.34 -5.42
C HIS A 82 6.45 -14.01 -4.13
N PHE A 83 5.66 -13.93 -3.06
CA PHE A 83 6.02 -14.56 -1.79
C PHE A 83 5.90 -16.08 -1.85
N ALA A 84 4.90 -16.62 -2.54
CA ALA A 84 4.76 -18.06 -2.77
C ALA A 84 5.97 -18.64 -3.49
N ASP A 85 6.49 -17.96 -4.51
CA ASP A 85 7.73 -18.35 -5.20
C ASP A 85 8.94 -18.41 -4.25
N CYS A 86 9.10 -17.39 -3.41
CA CYS A 86 10.14 -17.37 -2.37
C CYS A 86 9.94 -18.49 -1.34
N ALA A 87 8.70 -18.74 -0.96
CA ALA A 87 8.33 -19.77 0.00
C ALA A 87 8.65 -21.17 -0.52
N ARG A 88 8.33 -21.49 -1.78
CA ARG A 88 8.68 -22.79 -2.41
C ARG A 88 10.18 -23.05 -2.43
N THR A 89 10.99 -22.00 -2.58
CA THR A 89 12.46 -22.13 -2.60
C THR A 89 13.04 -22.46 -1.22
N HIS A 90 12.44 -21.96 -0.14
CA HIS A 90 13.04 -21.98 1.19
C HIS A 90 12.33 -22.85 2.22
N LEU A 91 11.02 -22.99 2.11
CA LEU A 91 10.24 -23.91 2.91
C LEU A 91 10.19 -25.23 2.14
N LYS A 92 10.85 -26.27 2.64
CA LYS A 92 10.86 -27.61 2.05
C LYS A 92 9.50 -28.31 2.25
N LEU A 93 8.41 -27.64 1.89
CA LEU A 93 7.05 -28.12 2.08
C LEU A 93 6.69 -29.07 0.94
N LYS A 94 5.94 -30.11 1.29
CA LYS A 94 5.37 -31.06 0.32
C LYS A 94 4.33 -30.40 -0.58
N GLU A 95 3.63 -29.40 -0.04
CA GLU A 95 2.56 -28.67 -0.69
C GLU A 95 2.71 -27.18 -0.42
N GLU A 96 2.28 -26.37 -1.36
CA GLU A 96 2.30 -24.93 -1.22
C GLU A 96 1.32 -24.46 -0.13
N PRO A 97 1.73 -23.52 0.74
CA PRO A 97 0.82 -22.97 1.74
C PRO A 97 -0.39 -22.31 1.06
N PRO A 98 -1.60 -22.45 1.61
CA PRO A 98 -2.75 -21.70 1.14
C PRO A 98 -2.49 -20.18 1.18
N ALA A 99 -3.11 -19.44 0.25
CA ALA A 99 -2.95 -17.98 0.15
C ALA A 99 -3.22 -17.25 1.48
N GLU A 100 -4.20 -17.72 2.26
CA GLU A 100 -4.51 -17.16 3.58
C GLU A 100 -3.34 -17.28 4.57
N ILE A 101 -2.60 -18.39 4.53
CA ILE A 101 -1.41 -18.58 5.38
C ILE A 101 -0.28 -17.65 4.92
N LEU A 102 -0.09 -17.50 3.60
CA LEU A 102 0.91 -16.59 3.04
C LEU A 102 0.62 -15.14 3.46
N LYS A 103 -0.65 -14.70 3.41
CA LYS A 103 -1.08 -13.38 3.92
C LYS A 103 -0.72 -13.19 5.40
N LEU A 104 -0.94 -14.21 6.23
CA LEU A 104 -0.61 -14.15 7.65
C LEU A 104 0.88 -14.08 7.93
N TRP A 105 1.71 -14.71 7.09
CA TRP A 105 3.16 -14.65 7.18
C TRP A 105 3.70 -13.32 6.65
N LEU A 106 3.13 -12.74 5.59
CA LEU A 106 3.50 -11.41 5.11
C LEU A 106 3.38 -10.35 6.20
N ARG A 107 2.34 -10.43 7.05
CA ARG A 107 2.15 -9.54 8.20
C ARG A 107 3.29 -9.61 9.25
N LEU A 108 4.15 -10.62 9.21
CA LEU A 108 5.33 -10.70 10.08
C LEU A 108 6.37 -9.62 9.75
N SER A 109 6.44 -9.22 8.47
CA SER A 109 7.35 -8.21 7.98
C SER A 109 7.01 -6.84 8.57
N ARG A 110 8.04 -6.13 9.05
CA ARG A 110 7.99 -4.70 9.41
C ARG A 110 8.31 -3.79 8.23
N LEU A 111 9.05 -4.33 7.25
CA LEU A 111 9.49 -3.58 6.09
C LEU A 111 8.40 -3.43 5.04
N LEU A 112 7.48 -4.39 4.95
CA LEU A 112 6.38 -4.39 4.01
C LEU A 112 5.07 -4.06 4.73
N GLY A 113 4.23 -3.26 4.10
CA GLY A 113 2.93 -2.89 4.64
C GLY A 113 1.91 -2.60 3.55
N LYS A 114 0.64 -2.61 3.98
CA LYS A 114 -0.53 -2.29 3.15
C LYS A 114 -0.92 -0.82 3.33
N ASN A 115 -1.20 -0.13 2.24
CA ASN A 115 -1.68 1.25 2.24
C ASN A 115 -3.22 1.30 2.38
N ALA A 116 -3.78 2.51 2.45
CA ALA A 116 -5.22 2.71 2.66
C ALA A 116 -6.12 2.22 1.49
N ILE A 117 -5.54 2.03 0.31
CA ILE A 117 -6.24 1.55 -0.88
C ILE A 117 -6.00 0.06 -1.15
N GLY A 118 -5.27 -0.60 -0.24
CA GLY A 118 -5.05 -2.02 -0.24
C GLY A 118 -3.85 -2.51 -1.04
N GLU A 119 -3.02 -1.60 -1.54
CA GLU A 119 -1.78 -1.96 -2.20
C GLU A 119 -0.65 -2.18 -1.19
N TRP A 120 0.33 -2.99 -1.55
CA TRP A 120 1.46 -3.36 -0.72
C TRP A 120 2.79 -2.85 -1.25
N GLY A 121 3.74 -2.61 -0.35
CA GLY A 121 5.10 -2.23 -0.69
C GLY A 121 5.91 -1.92 0.55
N PHE A 122 7.06 -1.28 0.37
CA PHE A 122 7.91 -0.90 1.50
C PHE A 122 7.29 0.23 2.34
N VAL A 123 7.27 0.07 3.65
CA VAL A 123 6.73 1.07 4.60
C VAL A 123 7.50 2.39 4.59
N SER A 124 8.73 2.38 4.06
CA SER A 124 9.54 3.58 3.84
C SER A 124 8.99 4.44 2.70
N SER A 125 8.28 3.84 1.73
CA SER A 125 7.68 4.53 0.59
C SER A 125 6.50 5.41 1.04
N SER A 126 6.44 6.62 0.51
CA SER A 126 5.33 7.55 0.76
C SER A 126 4.01 7.10 0.13
N GLN A 127 4.05 6.18 -0.84
CA GLN A 127 2.86 5.53 -1.40
C GLN A 127 2.26 4.51 -0.43
N ILE A 128 3.06 3.97 0.50
CA ILE A 128 2.59 3.02 1.51
C ILE A 128 2.22 3.75 2.80
N LYS A 129 3.11 4.63 3.27
CA LYS A 129 2.89 5.44 4.47
C LYS A 129 2.97 6.93 4.13
N PRO A 130 1.83 7.57 3.79
CA PRO A 130 1.78 9.00 3.46
C PRO A 130 2.30 9.87 4.59
N ARG A 131 3.26 10.74 4.29
CA ARG A 131 3.89 11.61 5.30
C ARG A 131 3.25 13.00 5.36
N GLY A 132 2.58 13.42 4.30
CA GLY A 132 1.92 14.73 4.22
C GLY A 132 0.79 14.78 3.22
N VAL A 133 0.21 15.97 3.05
CA VAL A 133 -0.97 16.21 2.21
C VAL A 133 -0.75 15.82 0.75
N LYS A 134 0.43 16.09 0.19
CA LYS A 134 0.78 15.71 -1.19
C LYS A 134 0.73 14.20 -1.44
N ASP A 135 1.18 13.38 -0.48
CA ASP A 135 1.16 11.92 -0.62
C ASP A 135 -0.27 11.38 -0.48
N LEU A 136 -1.06 11.97 0.42
CA LEU A 136 -2.48 11.64 0.57
C LEU A 136 -3.24 11.99 -0.72
N ALA A 137 -2.97 13.17 -1.31
CA ALA A 137 -3.56 13.59 -2.57
C ALA A 137 -3.19 12.64 -3.71
N TYR A 138 -1.93 12.21 -3.78
CA TYR A 138 -1.48 11.23 -4.78
C TYR A 138 -2.27 9.92 -4.70
N LEU A 139 -2.43 9.36 -3.49
CA LEU A 139 -3.19 8.11 -3.30
C LEU A 139 -4.66 8.27 -3.66
N VAL A 140 -5.29 9.37 -3.24
CA VAL A 140 -6.70 9.66 -3.54
C VAL A 140 -6.92 9.80 -5.05
N MET A 141 -6.06 10.54 -5.74
CA MET A 141 -6.15 10.71 -7.19
C MET A 141 -5.86 9.40 -7.93
N LYS A 142 -4.87 8.62 -7.48
CA LYS A 142 -4.57 7.30 -8.03
C LYS A 142 -5.76 6.34 -7.89
N GLN A 143 -6.43 6.35 -6.73
CA GLN A 143 -7.63 5.56 -6.49
C GLN A 143 -8.82 6.01 -7.34
N HIS A 144 -8.96 7.32 -7.58
CA HIS A 144 -10.03 7.88 -8.42
C HIS A 144 -9.82 7.57 -9.91
N GLY A 145 -8.56 7.58 -10.38
CA GLY A 145 -8.20 7.18 -11.74
C GLY A 145 -8.47 8.22 -12.83
N SER A 146 -8.88 9.44 -12.47
CA SER A 146 -9.09 10.54 -13.43
C SER A 146 -8.80 11.92 -12.80
N PRO A 147 -8.60 12.98 -13.60
CA PRO A 147 -8.28 14.31 -13.08
C PRO A 147 -9.34 14.83 -12.11
N MET A 148 -8.91 15.46 -11.02
CA MET A 148 -9.79 15.93 -9.95
C MET A 148 -9.55 17.39 -9.61
N HIS A 149 -10.61 18.10 -9.21
CA HIS A 149 -10.46 19.46 -8.73
C HIS A 149 -9.85 19.48 -7.32
N PHE A 150 -8.96 20.42 -6.99
CA PHE A 150 -8.25 20.42 -5.71
C PHE A 150 -9.18 20.44 -4.47
N THR A 151 -10.38 21.03 -4.60
CA THR A 151 -11.40 21.01 -3.54
C THR A 151 -12.01 19.61 -3.34
N GLU A 152 -12.17 18.84 -4.41
CA GLU A 152 -12.65 17.46 -4.38
C GLU A 152 -11.58 16.55 -3.78
N VAL A 153 -10.31 16.76 -4.14
CA VAL A 153 -9.18 16.06 -3.52
C VAL A 153 -9.16 16.29 -2.02
N ALA A 154 -9.32 17.53 -1.55
CA ALA A 154 -9.37 17.84 -0.11
C ALA A 154 -10.54 17.14 0.62
N LYS A 155 -11.73 17.12 -0.01
CA LYS A 155 -12.90 16.41 0.53
C LYS A 155 -12.65 14.90 0.59
N ALA A 156 -12.07 14.32 -0.47
CA ALA A 156 -11.78 12.91 -0.54
C ALA A 156 -10.69 12.47 0.45
N ILE A 157 -9.65 13.29 0.68
CA ILE A 157 -8.67 13.04 1.75
C ILE A 157 -9.37 13.02 3.11
N THR A 158 -10.22 14.00 3.38
CA THR A 158 -10.94 14.10 4.66
C THR A 158 -11.87 12.92 4.87
N LYS A 159 -12.57 12.48 3.81
CA LYS A 159 -13.50 11.34 3.85
C LYS A 159 -12.79 10.00 3.98
N ASN A 160 -11.80 9.73 3.15
CA ASN A 160 -11.19 8.40 3.03
C ASN A 160 -10.14 8.14 4.11
N LEU A 161 -9.47 9.18 4.61
CA LEU A 161 -8.31 9.04 5.49
C LEU A 161 -8.52 9.68 6.87
N SER A 162 -9.73 10.20 7.13
CA SER A 162 -10.13 10.83 8.40
C SER A 162 -9.13 11.89 8.91
N ARG A 163 -8.43 12.54 7.98
CA ARG A 163 -7.48 13.62 8.26
C ARG A 163 -8.03 14.94 7.71
N PRO A 164 -8.11 16.00 8.52
CA PRO A 164 -8.59 17.28 8.03
C PRO A 164 -7.65 17.80 6.93
N ALA A 165 -8.19 18.05 5.75
CA ALA A 165 -7.45 18.62 4.63
C ALA A 165 -8.13 19.91 4.17
N HIS A 166 -7.40 21.02 4.25
CA HIS A 166 -7.87 22.31 3.75
C HIS A 166 -7.59 22.44 2.25
N ALA A 167 -8.59 22.88 1.49
CA ALA A 167 -8.49 23.01 0.03
C ALA A 167 -7.32 23.91 -0.40
N GLN A 168 -7.07 25.01 0.31
CA GLN A 168 -5.95 25.91 0.01
C GLN A 168 -4.59 25.22 0.22
N THR A 169 -4.45 24.46 1.30
CA THR A 169 -3.23 23.69 1.57
C THR A 169 -3.01 22.62 0.52
N VAL A 170 -4.06 21.89 0.16
CA VAL A 170 -4.00 20.88 -0.92
C VAL A 170 -3.55 21.55 -2.23
N HIS A 171 -4.17 22.67 -2.62
CA HIS A 171 -3.80 23.39 -3.83
C HIS A 171 -2.32 23.78 -3.85
N ASN A 172 -1.82 24.38 -2.76
CA ASN A 172 -0.41 24.78 -2.65
C ASN A 172 0.55 23.59 -2.72
N GLU A 173 0.19 22.46 -2.10
CA GLU A 173 1.01 21.25 -2.10
C GLU A 173 1.00 20.54 -3.46
N LEU A 174 -0.12 20.56 -4.19
CA LEU A 174 -0.22 20.03 -5.56
C LEU A 174 0.65 20.83 -6.53
N ILE A 175 0.74 22.16 -6.37
CA ILE A 175 1.59 23.00 -7.23
C ILE A 175 3.08 22.72 -7.01
N LYS A 176 3.49 22.42 -5.77
CA LYS A 176 4.89 22.24 -5.38
C LYS A 176 5.46 20.87 -5.74
N ASP A 177 4.63 19.91 -6.11
CA ASP A 177 5.03 18.51 -6.31
C ASP A 177 4.90 18.11 -7.79
N ASN A 178 6.01 17.73 -8.39
CA ASN A 178 6.12 17.42 -9.82
C ASN A 178 5.30 16.18 -10.25
N ARG A 179 4.75 15.42 -9.30
CA ARG A 179 3.83 14.30 -9.61
C ARG A 179 2.46 14.78 -10.06
N PHE A 180 2.13 16.05 -9.91
CA PHE A 180 0.84 16.62 -10.30
C PHE A 180 1.00 17.61 -11.45
N VAL A 181 0.04 17.58 -12.35
CA VAL A 181 -0.03 18.44 -13.52
C VAL A 181 -1.35 19.21 -13.48
N LEU A 182 -1.27 20.54 -13.61
CA LEU A 182 -2.45 21.39 -13.73
C LEU A 182 -2.97 21.32 -15.18
N VAL A 183 -4.16 20.77 -15.36
CA VAL A 183 -4.79 20.55 -16.68
C VAL A 183 -5.99 21.47 -16.95
N GLY A 184 -6.42 22.25 -15.95
CA GLY A 184 -7.55 23.16 -16.06
C GLY A 184 -7.63 24.13 -14.89
N ARG A 185 -8.75 24.86 -14.75
CA ARG A 185 -8.98 25.80 -13.65
C ARG A 185 -9.14 25.06 -12.32
N GLY A 186 -8.02 24.76 -11.67
CA GLY A 186 -7.97 24.00 -10.43
C GLY A 186 -8.10 22.48 -10.59
N LEU A 187 -8.10 21.97 -11.83
CA LEU A 187 -8.13 20.54 -12.14
C LEU A 187 -6.71 20.00 -12.24
N TYR A 188 -6.40 18.98 -11.44
CA TYR A 188 -5.09 18.33 -11.41
C TYR A 188 -5.19 16.89 -11.91
N ALA A 189 -4.13 16.46 -12.59
CA ALA A 189 -3.91 15.08 -13.01
C ALA A 189 -2.59 14.56 -12.46
N LEU A 190 -2.41 13.23 -12.40
CA LEU A 190 -1.11 12.65 -12.11
C LEU A 190 -0.21 12.71 -13.35
N ALA A 191 1.07 13.06 -13.17
CA ALA A 191 2.05 13.16 -14.24
C ALA A 191 2.22 11.84 -15.02
N GLY A 192 2.07 10.71 -14.34
CA GLY A 192 2.15 9.37 -14.95
C GLY A 192 1.00 9.01 -15.90
N TRP A 193 -0.06 9.81 -15.96
CA TRP A 193 -1.20 9.55 -16.85
C TRP A 193 -1.02 10.13 -18.27
N GLY A 194 0.09 10.81 -18.55
CA GLY A 194 0.39 11.32 -19.89
C GLY A 194 -0.27 12.67 -20.23
N TYR A 195 -0.92 13.33 -19.27
CA TYR A 195 -1.46 14.67 -19.46
C TYR A 195 -0.34 15.70 -19.66
N LYS A 196 -0.42 16.47 -20.76
CA LYS A 196 0.49 17.59 -21.00
C LYS A 196 0.07 18.80 -20.14
N PRO A 197 1.00 19.49 -19.46
CA PRO A 197 0.72 20.75 -18.76
C PRO A 197 0.32 21.83 -19.77
N GLY A 198 -0.75 22.58 -19.51
CA GLY A 198 -1.10 23.75 -20.33
C GLY A 198 -2.59 24.03 -20.45
N LEU A 199 -2.94 25.11 -21.15
CA LEU A 199 -4.32 25.35 -21.54
C LEU A 199 -4.76 24.29 -22.56
N VAL A 200 -6.02 23.85 -22.46
CA VAL A 200 -6.67 22.96 -23.44
C VAL A 200 -6.43 23.41 -24.88
N ARG A 201 -6.40 24.72 -25.15
CA ARG A 201 -6.10 25.27 -26.47
C ARG A 201 -4.70 24.91 -26.97
N ASP A 202 -3.71 24.92 -26.10
CA ASP A 202 -2.32 24.68 -26.46
C ASP A 202 -2.09 23.17 -26.63
N ILE A 203 -2.76 22.33 -25.83
CA ILE A 203 -2.84 20.87 -26.03
C ILE A 203 -3.48 20.54 -27.38
N ILE A 204 -4.64 21.13 -27.71
CA ILE A 204 -5.30 20.93 -29.00
C ILE A 204 -4.40 21.40 -30.16
N LYS A 205 -3.71 22.53 -30.01
CA LYS A 205 -2.76 23.00 -31.02
C LYS A 205 -1.61 22.01 -31.24
N ASP A 206 -1.07 21.44 -30.17
CA ASP A 206 0.02 20.47 -30.27
C ASP A 206 -0.46 19.15 -30.88
N VAL A 207 -1.63 18.66 -30.48
CA VAL A 207 -2.27 17.46 -31.06
C VAL A 207 -2.51 17.64 -32.56
N LEU A 208 -3.03 18.81 -32.98
CA LEU A 208 -3.26 19.14 -34.38
C LEU A 208 -1.95 19.35 -35.17
N LYS A 209 -0.89 19.85 -34.53
CA LYS A 209 0.44 19.98 -35.16
C LYS A 209 1.10 18.62 -35.39
N GLU A 210 0.98 17.70 -34.43
CA GLU A 210 1.59 16.36 -34.52
C GLU A 210 0.81 15.43 -35.45
N ASN A 211 -0.52 15.52 -35.49
CA ASN A 211 -1.37 14.55 -36.19
C ASN A 211 -2.11 15.11 -37.42
N GLY A 212 -2.00 16.41 -37.69
CA GLY A 212 -2.74 17.06 -38.76
C GLY A 212 -4.21 17.32 -38.42
N ALA A 213 -5.04 17.54 -39.45
CA ALA A 213 -6.46 17.80 -39.27
C ALA A 213 -7.18 16.55 -38.78
N LEU A 214 -7.65 16.59 -37.53
CA LEU A 214 -8.41 15.52 -36.89
C LEU A 214 -9.89 15.90 -36.74
N GLY A 215 -10.76 14.89 -36.71
CA GLY A 215 -12.17 15.08 -36.37
C GLY A 215 -12.34 15.50 -34.91
N LYS A 216 -13.43 16.23 -34.60
CA LYS A 216 -13.70 16.78 -33.26
C LYS A 216 -13.59 15.72 -32.14
N GLU A 217 -14.16 14.54 -32.34
CA GLU A 217 -14.12 13.47 -31.33
C GLU A 217 -12.70 12.90 -31.15
N GLU A 218 -11.94 12.84 -32.24
CA GLU A 218 -10.58 12.31 -32.25
C GLU A 218 -9.59 13.26 -31.58
N VAL A 219 -9.82 14.57 -31.70
CA VAL A 219 -9.10 15.60 -30.93
C VAL A 219 -9.40 15.46 -29.44
N ILE A 220 -10.65 15.22 -29.04
CA ILE A 220 -11.03 15.06 -27.63
C ILE A 220 -10.38 13.81 -27.05
N PHE A 221 -10.47 12.66 -27.74
CA PHE A 221 -9.87 11.40 -27.30
C PHE A 221 -8.34 11.47 -27.16
N ARG A 222 -7.66 12.26 -27.99
CA ARG A 222 -6.20 12.41 -27.92
C ARG A 222 -5.73 13.52 -26.97
N SER A 223 -6.65 14.35 -26.48
CA SER A 223 -6.35 15.45 -25.56
C SER A 223 -6.66 15.14 -24.10
N PHE A 224 -7.44 14.09 -23.81
CA PHE A 224 -7.98 13.75 -22.49
C PHE A 224 -7.91 12.26 -22.19
#